data_AF-A0A135T6E3-F1
#
_entry.id   AF-A0A135T6E3-F1
#
_cell.length_a   1.000
_cell.length_b   1.000
_cell.length_c   1.000
_cell.angle_alpha   90.00
_cell.angle_beta   90.00
_cell.angle_gamma   90.00
#
_symmetry.space_group_name_H-M   'P 1'
#
loop_
_entity.id
_entity.type
_entity.pdbx_description
1 polymer ?
#
loop_
_entity_poly.entity_id
_entity_poly.type
_entity_poly.pdbx_seq_one_letter_code
_entity_poly.pdbx_strand_id
1 'polypeptide(L)' 'MGSIVIPHLNSGWHVDQAILSEEERLVVIRFGRDADRDCMKQDEVLYRISDRVKNFASIYVCDIDQVPDFNQ' A
#
# COMPACT_ATOMS: atom_id res chain seq x y z
N MET A 1 9.04 18.79 -7.43
CA MET A 1 7.73 18.15 -7.18
C MET A 1 7.93 16.66 -7.42
N GLY A 2 8.20 15.90 -6.36
CA GLY A 2 8.27 14.43 -6.50
C GLY A 2 6.85 13.90 -6.61
N SER A 3 6.53 13.20 -7.69
CA SER A 3 5.32 12.39 -7.77
C SER A 3 5.43 11.28 -6.73
N ILE A 4 4.55 11.29 -5.72
CA ILE A 4 4.54 10.25 -4.68
C ILE A 4 3.93 8.99 -5.28
N VAL A 5 4.71 8.18 -5.98
CA VAL A 5 4.20 6.88 -6.43
C VAL A 5 3.97 6.02 -5.19
N ILE A 6 2.76 5.48 -5.02
CA ILE A 6 2.47 4.58 -3.90
C ILE A 6 3.29 3.30 -4.12
N PRO A 7 4.16 2.91 -3.16
CA PRO A 7 5.02 1.75 -3.30
C PRO A 7 4.21 0.45 -3.36
N HIS A 8 4.57 -0.41 -4.33
CA HIS A 8 3.99 -1.75 -4.48
C HIS A 8 4.81 -2.79 -3.69
N LEU A 9 4.10 -3.63 -2.95
CA LEU A 9 4.68 -4.77 -2.23
C LEU A 9 4.53 -6.02 -3.10
N ASN A 10 5.67 -6.52 -3.58
CA ASN A 10 5.70 -7.54 -4.64
C ASN A 10 5.78 -8.99 -4.12
N SER A 11 5.81 -9.20 -2.81
CA SER A 11 5.82 -10.52 -2.19
C SER A 11 5.35 -10.46 -0.73
N GLY A 12 4.97 -11.61 -0.15
CA GLY A 12 4.59 -11.70 1.26
C GLY A 12 5.67 -11.22 2.21
N TRP A 13 6.94 -11.49 1.90
CA TRP A 13 8.07 -10.98 2.67
C TRP A 13 8.12 -9.45 2.70
N HIS A 14 7.84 -8.76 1.58
CA HIS A 14 7.80 -7.30 1.56
C HIS A 14 6.64 -6.76 2.41
N VAL A 15 5.51 -7.47 2.47
CA VAL A 15 4.40 -7.12 3.36
C VAL A 15 4.82 -7.24 4.82
N ASP A 16 5.42 -8.36 5.21
CA ASP A 16 5.90 -8.57 6.58
C ASP A 16 6.94 -7.52 6.98
N GLN A 17 7.90 -7.22 6.10
CA GLN A 17 8.91 -6.20 6.36
C GLN A 17 8.32 -4.80 6.47
N ALA A 18 7.35 -4.43 5.62
CA ALA A 18 6.68 -3.14 5.71
C ALA A 18 5.99 -2.97 7.07
N ILE A 19 5.39 -4.04 7.60
CA ILE A 19 4.75 -4.04 8.92
C ILE A 19 5.80 -3.96 10.04
N LEU A 20 6.84 -4.78 9.98
CA LEU A 20 7.85 -4.87 11.05
C LEU A 20 8.78 -3.66 11.11
N SER A 21 9.01 -2.98 9.99
CA SER A 21 9.93 -1.82 9.91
C SER A 21 9.33 -0.51 10.42
N GLU A 22 8.00 -0.43 10.54
CA GLU A 22 7.30 0.78 10.96
C GLU A 22 6.90 0.67 12.44
N GLU A 23 7.74 1.20 13.32
CA GLU A 23 7.51 1.16 14.77
C GLU A 23 6.59 2.30 15.27
N GLU A 24 6.63 3.46 14.61
CA GLU A 24 5.98 4.71 15.07
C GLU A 24 4.80 5.16 14.20
N ARG A 25 4.63 4.56 13.01
CA ARG A 25 3.62 4.96 12.02
C ARG A 25 2.65 3.83 11.72
N LEU A 26 1.41 4.19 11.40
CA LEU A 26 0.41 3.24 10.94
C LEU A 26 0.76 2.73 9.53
N VAL A 27 0.76 1.42 9.36
CA VAL A 27 0.96 0.79 8.05
C VAL A 27 -0.40 0.57 7.40
N VAL A 28 -0.64 1.22 6.27
CA VAL A 28 -1.86 1.09 5.48
C VAL A 28 -1.53 0.31 4.22
N ILE A 29 -2.07 -0.91 4.09
CA ILE A 29 -1.87 -1.76 2.93
C ILE A 29 -3.22 -1.95 2.22
N ARG A 30 -3.29 -1.53 0.96
CA ARG A 30 -4.43 -1.82 0.08
C ARG A 30 -4.21 -3.17 -0.59
N PHE A 31 -4.96 -4.18 -0.20
CA PHE A 31 -5.05 -5.46 -0.90
C PHE A 31 -6.15 -5.38 -1.96
N GLY A 32 -5.81 -5.65 -3.21
CA GLY A 32 -6.77 -5.65 -4.31
C GLY A 32 -6.09 -5.85 -5.65
N ARG A 33 -6.86 -6.11 -6.70
CA ARG A 33 -6.30 -6.30 -8.05
C ARG A 33 -6.08 -4.95 -8.71
N ASP A 34 -4.91 -4.73 -9.31
CA ASP A 34 -4.59 -3.41 -9.88
C ASP A 34 -5.49 -3.05 -11.08
N ALA A 35 -6.02 -4.05 -11.78
CA ALA A 35 -6.96 -3.86 -12.89
C ALA A 35 -8.40 -3.55 -12.44
N ASP A 36 -8.72 -3.67 -11.14
CA ASP A 36 -10.06 -3.41 -10.63
C ASP A 36 -10.31 -1.89 -10.54
N ARG A 37 -11.42 -1.44 -11.14
CA ARG A 37 -11.80 -0.03 -11.18
C ARG A 37 -11.98 0.58 -9.80
N ASP A 38 -12.43 -0.19 -8.81
CA ASP A 38 -12.63 0.30 -7.46
C ASP A 38 -11.29 0.42 -6.71
N CYS A 39 -10.34 -0.48 -6.97
CA CYS A 39 -8.96 -0.36 -6.49
C CYS A 39 -8.29 0.89 -7.07
N MET A 40 -8.44 1.15 -8.37
CA MET A 40 -7.89 2.35 -9.02
C MET A 40 -8.42 3.66 -8.39
N LYS A 41 -9.72 3.71 -8.07
CA LYS A 41 -10.33 4.88 -7.40
C LYS A 41 -9.76 5.07 -6.00
N GLN A 42 -9.58 3.97 -5.26
CA GLN A 42 -9.01 4.01 -3.92
C GLN A 42 -7.56 4.49 -3.95
N ASP A 43 -6.75 4.01 -4.91
CA ASP A 43 -5.36 4.43 -5.09
C ASP A 43 -5.24 5.93 -5.38
N GLU A 44 -6.18 6.52 -6.14
CA GLU A 44 -6.22 7.97 -6.35
C GLU A 44 -6.46 8.74 -5.04
N VAL A 45 -7.37 8.25 -4.19
CA VAL A 45 -7.64 8.86 -2.88
C VAL A 45 -6.41 8.73 -1.98
N LEU A 46 -5.81 7.54 -1.91
CA LEU A 46 -4.61 7.26 -1.13
C LEU A 46 -3.44 8.14 -1.58
N TYR A 47 -3.26 8.33 -2.89
CA TYR A 47 -2.24 9.20 -3.46
C TYR A 47 -2.43 10.64 -3.00
N ARG A 48 -3.65 11.18 -3.06
CA ARG A 48 -3.96 12.55 -2.65
C ARG A 48 -3.75 12.81 -1.16
N ILE A 49 -3.94 11.80 -0.30
CA ILE A 49 -3.75 11.96 1.16
C ILE A 49 -2.35 11.59 1.63
N SER A 50 -1.55 10.87 0.83
CA SER A 50 -0.23 10.34 1.20
C SER A 50 0.67 11.39 1.86
N ASP A 51 0.82 12.57 1.26
CA ASP A 51 1.67 13.64 1.79
C ASP A 51 1.13 14.23 3.10
N ARG A 52 -0.19 14.21 3.30
CA ARG A 52 -0.86 14.74 4.49
C ARG A 52 -0.71 13.82 5.70
N VAL A 53 -0.56 12.52 5.46
CA VAL A 53 -0.51 11.49 6.52
C VAL A 53 0.89 10.91 6.74
N LYS A 54 1.87 11.22 5.89
CA LYS A 54 3.24 10.65 5.91
C LYS A 54 3.97 10.68 7.25
N ASN A 55 3.62 11.63 8.12
CA ASN A 55 4.24 11.78 9.44
C ASN A 55 3.78 10.70 10.44
N PHE A 56 2.61 10.10 10.22
CA PHE A 56 2.02 9.11 11.14
C PHE A 56 1.49 7.86 10.43
N ALA A 57 1.53 7.79 9.09
CA ALA A 57 1.14 6.63 8.33
C ALA A 57 2.00 6.44 7.06
N SER A 58 2.31 5.18 6.76
CA SER A 58 2.95 4.73 5.52
C SER A 58 1.93 3.94 4.70
N ILE A 59 1.78 4.27 3.42
CA ILE A 59 0.77 3.68 2.53
C ILE A 59 1.47 2.82 1.49
N TYR A 60 0.98 1.60 1.31
CA TYR A 60 1.44 0.62 0.33
C TYR A 60 0.24 0.00 -0.41
N VAL A 61 0.52 -0.55 -1.58
CA VAL A 61 -0.44 -1.36 -2.35
C VAL A 61 0.11 -2.76 -2.56
N CYS A 62 -0.78 -3.75 -2.59
CA CYS A 62 -0.46 -5.16 -2.76
C CYS A 62 -1.48 -5.78 -3.71
N ASP A 63 -0.99 -6.33 -4.83
CA ASP A 63 -1.83 -7.10 -5.75
C ASP A 63 -2.02 -8.53 -5.23
N ILE A 64 -3.26 -8.91 -4.96
CA ILE A 64 -3.63 -10.22 -4.42
C ILE A 64 -3.49 -11.37 -5.42
N ASP A 65 -3.44 -11.06 -6.73
CA ASP A 65 -3.16 -12.07 -7.76
C ASP A 65 -1.64 -12.33 -7.86
N GLN A 66 -0.80 -11.34 -7.51
CA GLN A 66 0.66 -11.48 -7.45
C GLN A 66 1.14 -12.04 -6.10
N VAL A 67 0.51 -11.63 -5.00
CA VAL A 67 0.86 -11.99 -3.62
C VAL A 67 -0.35 -12.68 -2.97
N PRO A 68 -0.54 -13.99 -3.22
CA PRO A 68 -1.71 -14.72 -2.74
C PRO A 68 -1.60 -15.13 -1.26
N ASP A 69 -0.45 -14.89 -0.61
CA ASP A 69 -0.11 -15.36 0.74
C ASP A 69 -1.13 -14.97 1.83
N PHE A 70 -1.91 -13.90 1.61
CA PHE A 70 -2.85 -13.33 2.60
C PHE A 70 -4.33 -13.45 2.22
N ASN A 71 -4.68 -14.29 1.24
CA ASN A 71 -6.06 -14.45 0.75
C ASN A 71 -6.93 -15.42 1.58
N GLN A 72 -6.52 -15.78 2.80
CA GLN A 72 -7.23 -16.73 3.68
C GLN A 72 -8.07 -16.07 4.75
#